data_AF-A0A447KTV1-F1
#
_entry.id   AF-A0A447KTV1-F1
#
_cell.length_a   1.000
_cell.length_b   1.000
_cell.length_c   1.000
_cell.angle_alpha   90.00
_cell.angle_beta   90.00
_cell.angle_gamma   90.00
#
_symmetry.space_group_name_H-M   'P 1'
#
loop_
_entity.id
_entity.type
_entity.pdbx_description
1 polymer ?
#
loop_
_entity_poly.entity_id
_entity_poly.type
_entity_poly.pdbx_seq_one_letter_code
_entity_poly.pdbx_strand_id
1 'polypeptide(L)'
;MPLNSTTTHKPQEIAAIDLGSNSFHMVIARVVNGALQVLGRLKQRVHLADGLDANNVLSEEAIERGLALPGIICRAAARLSGG
;
A
#
# COMPACT_ATOMS: atom_id res chain seq x y z
N MET A 1 28.01 7.84 35.47
CA MET A 1 27.33 8.52 34.35
C MET A 1 26.79 7.45 33.42
N PRO A 2 25.47 7.26 33.22
CA PRO A 2 24.99 6.35 32.19
C PRO A 2 25.17 7.01 30.82
N LEU A 3 25.68 6.23 29.87
CA LEU A 3 25.79 6.60 28.46
C LEU A 3 24.38 6.65 27.86
N ASN A 4 24.06 7.75 27.18
CA ASN A 4 22.79 7.96 26.51
C ASN A 4 22.59 6.87 25.44
N SER A 5 21.60 5.99 25.66
CA SER A 5 21.13 5.03 24.66
C SER A 5 20.54 5.83 23.49
N THR A 6 21.32 6.12 22.46
CA THR A 6 20.79 6.62 21.20
C THR A 6 20.00 5.49 20.56
N THR A 7 18.74 5.36 20.93
CA THR A 7 17.75 4.57 20.20
C THR A 7 17.67 5.20 18.82
N THR A 8 18.33 4.59 17.84
CA THR A 8 18.16 4.90 16.42
C THR A 8 16.71 4.60 16.07
N HIS A 9 15.84 5.59 16.25
CA HIS A 9 14.44 5.47 15.91
C HIS A 9 14.36 5.38 14.38
N LYS A 10 14.14 4.17 13.87
CA LYS A 10 13.93 3.97 12.43
C LYS A 10 12.82 4.94 11.99
N PRO A 11 13.01 5.69 10.88
CA PRO A 11 11.96 6.58 10.37
C PRO A 11 10.67 5.80 10.24
N GLN A 12 9.58 6.34 10.77
CA GLN A 12 8.29 5.66 10.71
C GLN A 12 7.79 5.69 9.26
N GLU A 13 7.72 4.51 8.64
CA GLU A 13 7.16 4.32 7.31
C GLU A 13 5.68 3.98 7.41
N ILE A 14 4.90 4.54 6.49
CA ILE A 14 3.45 4.43 6.43
C ILE A 14 3.08 4.07 4.99
N ALA A 15 2.20 3.08 4.84
CA ALA A 15 1.56 2.78 3.58
C ALA A 15 0.06 3.03 3.70
N ALA A 16 -0.52 3.69 2.71
CA ALA A 16 -1.95 3.88 2.56
C ALA A 16 -2.39 3.21 1.25
N ILE A 17 -3.51 2.49 1.29
CA ILE A 17 -4.12 1.84 0.14
C ILE A 17 -5.57 2.34 0.03
N ASP A 18 -5.94 2.76 -1.17
CA ASP A 18 -7.30 3.12 -1.56
C ASP A 18 -7.80 2.12 -2.61
N LEU A 19 -8.96 1.52 -2.36
CA LEU A 19 -9.53 0.43 -3.14
C LEU A 19 -10.79 0.92 -3.86
N GLY A 20 -10.62 1.48 -5.06
CA GLY A 20 -11.72 1.91 -5.92
C GLY A 20 -12.19 0.83 -6.91
N SER A 21 -13.44 0.94 -7.37
CA SER A 21 -14.04 0.00 -8.32
C SER A 21 -13.33 -0.05 -9.69
N ASN A 22 -12.71 1.05 -10.11
CA ASN A 22 -11.94 1.12 -11.35
C ASN A 22 -10.45 0.83 -11.15
N SER A 23 -9.90 1.32 -10.04
CA SER A 23 -8.47 1.29 -9.78
C SER A 23 -8.15 1.32 -8.30
N PHE A 24 -7.10 0.61 -7.94
CA PHE A 24 -6.48 0.66 -6.62
C PHE A 24 -5.28 1.60 -6.65
N HIS A 25 -5.10 2.36 -5.57
CA HIS A 25 -4.03 3.33 -5.40
C HIS A 25 -3.31 3.03 -4.11
N MET A 26 -1.98 3.07 -4.13
CA MET A 26 -1.17 2.92 -2.93
C MET A 26 -0.16 4.05 -2.87
N VAL A 27 0.04 4.60 -1.67
CA VAL A 27 1.09 5.56 -1.38
C VAL A 27 1.92 5.02 -0.23
N ILE A 28 3.23 5.03 -0.40
CA ILE A 28 4.20 4.77 0.66
C ILE A 28 4.83 6.10 1.02
N ALA A 29 4.92 6.41 2.29
CA ALA A 29 5.58 7.58 2.82
C ALA A 29 6.36 7.26 4.09
N ARG A 30 7.23 8.16 4.50
CA ARG A 30 7.89 8.13 5.81
C ARG A 30 7.78 9.48 6.49
N VAL A 31 7.80 9.48 7.81
CA VAL A 31 7.84 10.72 8.59
C VAL A 31 9.29 11.08 8.87
N VAL A 32 9.74 12.24 8.37
CA VAL A 32 11.07 12.80 8.63
C VAL A 32 10.89 14.19 9.21
N ASN A 33 11.40 14.41 10.43
CA ASN A 33 11.29 15.69 11.15
C ASN A 33 9.84 16.21 11.24
N GLY A 34 8.87 15.31 11.44
CA GLY A 34 7.44 15.65 11.51
C GLY A 34 6.77 15.93 10.15
N ALA A 35 7.51 15.87 9.05
CA ALA A 35 6.98 16.02 7.69
C ALA A 35 6.82 14.66 7.00
N LEU A 36 5.74 14.51 6.24
CA LEU A 36 5.48 13.31 5.46
C LEU A 36 6.23 13.36 4.12
N GLN A 37 7.17 12.45 3.91
CA GLN A 37 7.90 12.30 2.65
C GLN A 37 7.39 11.08 1.89
N VAL A 38 6.81 11.29 0.70
CA VAL A 38 6.35 10.19 -0.17
C VAL A 38 7.57 9.45 -0.75
N LEU A 39 7.61 8.14 -0.55
CA LEU A 39 8.64 7.24 -1.07
C LEU A 39 8.22 6.59 -2.39
N GLY A 40 6.92 6.38 -2.59
CA GLY A 40 6.42 5.74 -3.80
C GLY A 40 4.91 5.83 -3.93
N ARG A 41 4.44 5.71 -5.18
CA ARG A 41 3.02 5.62 -5.53
C ARG A 41 2.83 4.48 -6.52
N LEU A 42 1.77 3.71 -6.32
CA LEU A 42 1.34 2.65 -7.23
C LEU A 42 -0.11 2.87 -7.61
N LYS A 43 -0.44 2.64 -8.87
CA LYS A 43 -1.81 2.64 -9.37
C LYS A 43 -2.01 1.42 -10.23
N GLN A 44 -3.05 0.64 -9.93
CA GLN A 44 -3.43 -0.53 -10.71
C GLN A 44 -4.88 -0.40 -11.13
N ARG A 45 -5.17 -0.62 -12.41
CA ARG A 45 -6.53 -0.76 -12.89
C ARG A 45 -7.01 -2.18 -12.62
N VAL A 46 -8.17 -2.32 -11.97
CA VAL A 46 -8.72 -3.62 -11.55
C VAL A 46 -10.09 -3.89 -12.14
N HIS A 47 -10.83 -2.84 -12.53
CA HIS A 47 -12.13 -2.96 -13.20
C HIS A 47 -13.08 -3.93 -12.46
N LEU A 48 -13.25 -3.70 -11.14
CA LEU A 48 -14.17 -4.47 -10.30
C LEU A 48 -15.62 -4.23 -10.69
N ALA A 49 -15.95 -3.00 -11.11
CA ALA A 49 -17.31 -2.65 -11.52
C ALA A 49 -17.84 -3.55 -12.64
N ASP A 50 -16.96 -3.98 -13.55
CA ASP A 50 -17.31 -4.82 -14.69
C ASP A 50 -17.70 -6.25 -14.29
N GLY A 51 -17.42 -6.66 -13.05
CA GLY A 51 -17.81 -7.96 -12.50
C GLY A 51 -18.90 -7.88 -11.43
N LEU A 52 -19.56 -6.74 -11.25
CA LEU A 52 -20.73 -6.64 -10.37
C LEU A 52 -21.98 -7.20 -11.07
N ASP A 53 -22.69 -8.09 -10.39
CA ASP A 53 -24.01 -8.54 -10.82
C ASP A 53 -25.12 -7.55 -10.40
N ALA A 54 -26.37 -7.87 -10.74
CA ALA A 54 -27.54 -7.04 -10.39
C ALA A 54 -27.77 -6.87 -8.87
N ASN A 55 -27.14 -7.71 -8.04
CA ASN A 55 -27.21 -7.65 -6.59
C ASN A 55 -25.96 -6.99 -5.97
N ASN A 56 -25.07 -6.41 -6.79
CA ASN A 56 -23.77 -5.86 -6.39
C ASN A 56 -22.81 -6.89 -5.80
N VAL A 57 -22.91 -8.14 -6.23
CA VAL A 57 -21.96 -9.20 -5.89
C VAL A 57 -20.87 -9.25 -6.95
N LEU A 58 -19.61 -9.28 -6.51
CA LEU A 58 -18.47 -9.41 -7.41
C LEU A 58 -18.35 -10.85 -7.91
N SER A 59 -18.12 -11.01 -9.20
CA SER A 59 -17.72 -12.29 -9.78
C SER A 59 -16.33 -12.71 -9.29
N GLU A 60 -16.07 -14.01 -9.31
CA GLU A 60 -14.77 -14.56 -8.92
C GLU A 60 -13.64 -13.96 -9.76
N GLU A 61 -13.84 -13.76 -11.08
CA GLU A 61 -12.81 -13.17 -11.93
C GLU A 61 -12.50 -11.72 -11.53
N ALA A 62 -13.49 -10.96 -11.06
CA ALA A 62 -13.27 -9.60 -10.57
C ALA A 62 -12.50 -9.60 -9.25
N ILE A 63 -12.81 -10.53 -8.36
CA ILE A 63 -12.07 -10.74 -7.11
C ILE A 63 -10.62 -11.11 -7.42
N GLU A 64 -10.37 -12.07 -8.31
CA GLU A 64 -9.02 -12.47 -8.73
C GLU A 64 -8.22 -11.30 -9.31
N ARG A 65 -8.83 -10.47 -10.16
CA ARG A 65 -8.18 -9.23 -10.66
C ARG A 65 -7.84 -8.27 -9.54
N GLY A 66 -8.71 -8.12 -8.53
CA GLY A 66 -8.42 -7.33 -7.33
C GLY A 66 -7.28 -7.91 -6.49
N LEU A 67 -7.23 -9.23 -6.35
CA LEU A 67 -6.23 -9.98 -5.56
C LEU A 67 -4.88 -10.13 -6.27
N ALA A 68 -4.79 -9.91 -7.58
CA ALA A 68 -3.52 -9.85 -8.30
C ALA A 68 -2.61 -8.70 -7.82
N LEU A 69 -3.18 -7.62 -7.26
CA LEU A 69 -2.41 -6.47 -6.77
C LEU A 69 -1.58 -6.74 -5.48
N PRO A 70 -2.10 -7.41 -4.44
CA PRO A 70 -1.38 -7.74 -3.21
C PRO A 70 0.07 -8.24 -3.40
N GLY A 71 0.32 -9.10 -4.39
CA GLY A 71 1.66 -9.65 -4.65
C GLY A 71 2.69 -8.59 -5.06
N ILE A 72 2.27 -7.52 -5.76
CA ILE A 72 3.14 -6.38 -6.13
C ILE A 72 3.35 -5.48 -4.90
N ILE A 73 2.30 -5.26 -4.11
CA ILE A 73 2.32 -4.42 -2.90
C ILE A 73 3.28 -4.99 -1.83
N CYS A 74 3.23 -6.30 -1.58
CA CYS A 74 4.14 -6.96 -0.64
C CYS A 74 5.61 -6.77 -1.01
N ARG A 75 5.94 -6.80 -2.31
CA ARG A 75 7.31 -6.56 -2.79
C ARG A 75 7.75 -5.10 -2.64
N ALA A 76 6.83 -4.16 -2.86
CA ALA A 76 7.10 -2.74 -2.65
C ALA A 76 7.36 -2.44 -1.18
N ALA A 77 6.56 -2.98 -0.26
CA ALA A 77 6.74 -2.84 1.18
C ALA A 77 8.02 -3.52 1.69
N ALA A 78 8.34 -4.73 1.22
CA ALA A 78 9.53 -5.47 1.65
C ALA A 78 10.86 -4.77 1.28
N ARG A 79 10.89 -3.97 0.21
CA ARG A 79 12.07 -3.16 -0.15
C ARG A 79 12.33 -2.01 0.83
N LEU A 80 11.32 -1.56 1.56
CA LEU A 80 11.46 -0.48 2.55
C LEU A 80 12.06 -0.99 3.87
N SER A 81 11.79 -2.24 4.22
CA SER A 81 12.37 -2.85 5.43
C SER A 81 13.87 -3.15 5.35
N GLY A 82 14.47 -3.14 4.15
CA GLY A 82 15.84 -3.60 3.87
C GLY A 82 16.95 -2.53 3.83
N GLY A 83 16.70 -1.32 4.32
CA GLY A 83 17.70 -0.26 4.52
C GLY A 83 18.07 -0.05 5.97
#